data_AF-A0A699TFL4-F1
#
_entry.id   AF-A0A699TFL4-F1
#
_cell.length_a   1.000
_cell.length_b   1.000
_cell.length_c   1.000
_cell.angle_alpha   90.00
_cell.angle_beta   90.00
_cell.angle_gamma   90.00
#
_symmetry.space_group_name_H-M   'P 1'
#
loop_
_entity.id
_entity.type
_entity.pdbx_description
1 polymer ?
#
loop_
_entity_poly.entity_id
_entity_poly.type
_entity_poly.pdbx_seq_one_letter_code
_entity_poly.pdbx_strand_id
1 'polypeptide(L)'
;MGVAMVQGFQGNSLKSGVNIVSTLKHFTAYGVPEGGHNGGSISTGQRELFQSFLPPFRAAVKAGAQSIMTAYNSIDGVPCSANTYLLTDVLQLLEAVQQKLVAPEVLDRAVGRVLRIKFEMGLFENPYVDPTKAAKQ
;
A
#
# COMPACT_ATOMS: atom_id res chain seq x y z
N MET A 1 15.12 6.56 1.95
CA MET A 1 14.20 7.44 1.19
C MET A 1 12.73 7.13 1.47
N GLY A 2 12.23 5.91 1.18
CA GLY A 2 10.80 5.59 1.36
C GLY A 2 10.22 5.88 2.76
N VAL A 3 10.94 5.51 3.83
CA VAL A 3 10.54 5.82 5.22
C VAL A 3 10.42 7.34 5.47
N ALA A 4 11.40 8.11 5.01
CA ALA A 4 11.38 9.56 5.17
C ALA A 4 10.23 10.22 4.40
N MET A 5 9.88 9.70 3.21
CA MET A 5 8.70 10.15 2.45
C MET A 5 7.40 9.87 3.21
N VAL A 6 7.26 8.66 3.79
CA VAL A 6 6.09 8.30 4.61
C VAL A 6 5.96 9.23 5.81
N GLN A 7 7.05 9.43 6.55
CA GLN A 7 7.06 10.30 7.73
C GLN A 7 6.83 11.77 7.36
N GLY A 8 7.40 12.25 6.25
CA GLY A 8 7.20 13.62 5.78
C GLY A 8 5.76 13.89 5.37
N PHE A 9 5.15 13.01 4.56
CA PHE A 9 3.78 13.16 4.12
C PHE A 9 2.78 13.02 5.28
N GLN A 10 2.92 12.00 6.12
CA GLN A 10 1.94 11.67 7.16
C GLN A 10 2.15 12.45 8.46
N GLY A 11 3.36 13.00 8.68
CA GLY A 11 3.72 13.75 9.87
C GLY A 11 3.48 12.96 11.17
N ASN A 12 3.25 13.71 12.26
CA ASN A 12 2.90 13.13 13.56
C ASN A 12 1.38 12.95 13.75
N SER A 13 0.56 13.51 12.86
CA SER A 13 -0.90 13.42 12.94
C SER A 13 -1.55 13.61 11.57
N LEU A 14 -2.31 12.61 11.12
CA LEU A 14 -3.12 12.69 9.91
C LEU A 14 -4.32 13.65 10.06
N LYS A 15 -4.67 14.05 11.30
CA LYS A 15 -5.73 15.02 11.59
C LYS A 15 -5.25 16.48 11.56
N SER A 16 -3.99 16.73 11.18
CA SER A 16 -3.42 18.08 11.17
C SER A 16 -4.08 19.01 10.14
N GLY A 17 -4.77 18.45 9.14
CA GLY A 17 -5.34 19.18 8.02
C GLY A 17 -4.34 19.60 6.95
N VAL A 18 -3.05 19.25 7.12
CA VAL A 18 -1.96 19.55 6.17
C VAL A 18 -1.17 18.30 5.77
N ASN A 19 -1.24 17.24 6.57
CA ASN A 19 -0.62 15.95 6.26
C ASN A 19 -1.50 15.10 5.34
N ILE A 20 -0.87 14.28 4.50
CA ILE A 20 -1.52 13.40 3.54
C ILE A 20 -1.11 11.95 3.74
N VAL A 21 -2.00 11.03 3.38
CA VAL A 21 -1.76 9.59 3.41
C VAL A 21 -0.74 9.20 2.34
N SER A 22 0.28 8.44 2.75
CA SER A 22 1.23 7.85 1.82
C SER A 22 0.69 6.54 1.24
N THR A 23 0.70 6.45 -0.09
CA THR A 23 0.41 5.20 -0.81
C THR A 23 1.70 4.64 -1.41
N LEU A 24 2.16 3.50 -0.91
CA LEU A 24 3.33 2.81 -1.43
C LEU A 24 3.03 2.25 -2.81
N LYS A 25 3.98 2.38 -3.75
CA LYS A 25 3.84 1.81 -5.09
C LYS A 25 5.20 1.48 -5.70
N HIS A 26 5.29 0.56 -6.66
CA HIS A 26 4.23 -0.33 -7.15
C HIS A 26 4.48 -1.72 -6.57
N PHE A 27 3.50 -2.29 -5.86
CA PHE A 27 3.66 -3.56 -5.15
C PHE A 27 3.34 -4.76 -6.07
N THR A 28 4.30 -5.54 -6.55
CA THR A 28 5.76 -5.43 -6.32
C THR A 28 6.57 -5.83 -7.56
N ALA A 29 7.90 -5.64 -7.49
CA ALA A 29 8.87 -6.00 -8.53
C ALA A 29 8.66 -5.30 -9.91
N TYR A 30 7.92 -4.20 -9.95
CA TYR A 30 7.57 -3.48 -11.17
C TYR A 30 8.76 -2.90 -11.96
N GLY A 31 9.89 -2.66 -11.30
CA GLY A 31 11.02 -1.92 -11.88
C GLY A 31 11.89 -2.71 -12.86
N VAL A 32 11.66 -4.02 -13.02
CA VAL A 32 12.52 -4.89 -13.83
C VAL A 32 11.70 -5.88 -14.70
N PRO A 33 10.76 -5.37 -15.52
CA PRO A 33 10.03 -6.24 -16.43
C PRO A 33 10.97 -6.85 -17.49
N GLU A 34 10.62 -8.02 -17.99
CA GLU A 34 11.33 -8.69 -19.08
C GLU A 34 11.43 -7.76 -20.30
N GLY A 35 12.66 -7.67 -20.84
CA GLY A 35 12.94 -6.79 -21.99
C GLY A 35 12.76 -5.29 -21.73
N GLY A 36 12.55 -4.85 -20.48
CA GLY A 36 12.31 -3.44 -20.14
C GLY A 36 10.92 -2.92 -20.56
N HIS A 37 10.00 -3.81 -20.94
CA HIS A 37 8.65 -3.42 -21.35
C HIS A 37 7.82 -3.00 -20.14
N ASN A 38 7.39 -1.74 -20.11
CA ASN A 38 6.57 -1.22 -19.02
C ASN A 38 5.30 -2.06 -18.80
N GLY A 39 5.12 -2.61 -17.59
CA GLY A 39 4.01 -3.52 -17.26
C GLY A 39 4.17 -4.96 -17.77
N GLY A 40 5.30 -5.29 -18.41
CA GLY A 40 5.64 -6.65 -18.82
C GLY A 40 5.84 -7.60 -17.64
N SER A 41 5.84 -8.90 -17.91
CA SER A 41 6.05 -9.93 -16.88
C SER A 41 7.44 -9.84 -16.27
N ILE A 42 7.58 -10.33 -15.05
CA ILE A 42 8.86 -10.64 -14.42
C ILE A 42 8.88 -12.12 -14.03
N SER A 43 10.02 -12.75 -14.25
CA SER A 43 10.37 -14.06 -13.68
C SER A 43 11.32 -13.85 -12.51
N THR A 44 10.89 -14.15 -11.29
CA THR A 44 11.73 -13.99 -10.10
C THR A 44 11.38 -15.01 -9.02
N GLY A 45 12.39 -15.61 -8.41
CA GLY A 45 12.19 -16.56 -7.33
C GLY A 45 11.79 -15.88 -6.02
N GLN A 46 11.15 -16.63 -5.11
CA GLN A 46 10.77 -16.12 -3.79
C GLN A 46 11.96 -15.50 -3.04
N ARG A 47 13.15 -16.12 -3.10
CA ARG A 47 14.34 -15.58 -2.42
C ARG A 47 14.65 -14.15 -2.86
N GLU A 48 14.66 -13.91 -4.16
CA GLU A 48 14.95 -12.60 -4.73
C GLU A 48 13.83 -11.60 -4.41
N LEU A 49 12.57 -12.04 -4.47
CA LEU A 49 11.42 -11.26 -4.00
C LEU A 49 11.62 -10.72 -2.57
N PHE A 50 11.98 -11.59 -1.63
CA PHE A 50 12.15 -11.23 -0.22
C PHE A 50 13.43 -10.46 0.08
N GLN A 51 14.52 -10.71 -0.66
CA GLN A 51 15.82 -10.08 -0.41
C GLN A 51 15.99 -8.76 -1.13
N SER A 52 15.45 -8.62 -2.34
CA SER A 52 15.70 -7.47 -3.21
C SER A 52 14.50 -6.53 -3.32
N PHE A 53 13.28 -7.06 -3.44
CA PHE A 53 12.11 -6.24 -3.80
C PHE A 53 11.24 -5.83 -2.61
N LEU A 54 11.04 -6.71 -1.63
CA LEU A 54 10.18 -6.46 -0.47
C LEU A 54 10.78 -5.61 0.67
N PRO A 55 12.11 -5.52 0.90
CA PRO A 55 12.63 -4.75 2.04
C PRO A 55 12.21 -3.27 2.08
N PRO A 56 12.16 -2.52 0.95
CA PRO A 56 11.68 -1.13 0.96
C PRO A 56 10.21 -1.01 1.40
N PHE A 57 9.33 -1.91 0.92
CA PHE A 57 7.93 -1.94 1.33
C PHE A 57 7.80 -2.27 2.81
N ARG A 58 8.55 -3.28 3.29
CA ARG A 58 8.56 -3.66 4.71
C ARG A 58 8.96 -2.49 5.60
N ALA A 59 9.99 -1.75 5.23
CA ALA A 59 10.45 -0.58 5.98
C ALA A 59 9.40 0.54 5.99
N ALA A 60 8.76 0.81 4.85
CA ALA A 60 7.74 1.85 4.74
C ALA A 60 6.43 1.50 5.47
N VAL A 61 6.00 0.22 5.44
CA VAL A 61 4.88 -0.28 6.25
C VAL A 61 5.18 -0.14 7.75
N LYS A 62 6.39 -0.51 8.18
CA LYS A 62 6.82 -0.30 9.59
C LYS A 62 6.86 1.18 9.99
N ALA A 63 7.08 2.08 9.04
CA ALA A 63 7.02 3.53 9.26
C ALA A 63 5.58 4.09 9.30
N GLY A 64 4.56 3.23 9.15
CA GLY A 64 3.16 3.59 9.28
C GLY A 64 2.47 3.97 7.96
N ALA A 65 3.01 3.58 6.81
CA ALA A 65 2.33 3.82 5.53
C ALA A 65 0.91 3.21 5.53
N GLN A 66 -0.10 4.03 5.23
CA GLN A 66 -1.50 3.65 5.38
C GLN A 66 -2.10 2.95 4.15
N SER A 67 -1.44 3.03 3.01
CA SER A 67 -1.97 2.52 1.74
C SER A 67 -0.87 1.93 0.87
N ILE A 68 -1.24 0.93 0.06
CA ILE A 68 -0.36 0.27 -0.90
C ILE A 68 -1.13 0.10 -2.22
N MET A 69 -0.47 0.44 -3.32
CA MET A 69 -0.95 0.29 -4.68
C MET A 69 -0.22 -0.88 -5.35
N THR A 70 -1.00 -1.78 -5.96
CA THR A 70 -0.49 -2.94 -6.69
C THR A 70 0.23 -2.54 -7.97
N ALA A 71 1.14 -3.40 -8.42
CA ALA A 71 1.81 -3.25 -9.70
C ALA A 71 0.99 -3.85 -10.85
N TYR A 72 1.27 -3.38 -12.08
CA TYR A 72 0.59 -3.89 -13.27
C TYR A 72 1.15 -5.23 -13.77
N ASN A 73 2.43 -5.52 -13.48
CA ASN A 73 3.11 -6.71 -13.99
C ASN A 73 2.58 -8.02 -13.36
N SER A 74 2.79 -9.12 -14.07
CA SER A 74 2.73 -10.47 -13.53
C SER A 74 4.08 -10.89 -12.94
N ILE A 75 4.04 -11.67 -11.85
CA ILE A 75 5.19 -12.42 -11.33
C ILE A 75 4.92 -13.89 -11.62
N ASP A 76 5.82 -14.53 -12.37
CA ASP A 76 5.70 -15.95 -12.77
C ASP A 76 4.33 -16.27 -13.38
N GLY A 77 3.84 -15.37 -14.23
CA GLY A 77 2.54 -15.52 -14.93
C GLY A 77 1.30 -15.12 -14.10
N VAL A 78 1.44 -14.74 -12.83
CA VAL A 78 0.32 -14.30 -11.99
C VAL A 78 0.34 -12.77 -11.83
N PRO A 79 -0.67 -12.03 -12.33
CA PRO A 79 -0.77 -10.58 -12.17
C PRO A 79 -0.72 -10.14 -10.70
N CYS A 80 0.08 -9.12 -10.36
CA CYS A 80 0.22 -8.67 -8.96
C CYS A 80 -1.12 -8.28 -8.32
N SER A 81 -2.02 -7.66 -9.08
CA SER A 81 -3.37 -7.29 -8.63
C SER A 81 -4.31 -8.47 -8.37
N ALA A 82 -3.98 -9.67 -8.86
CA ALA A 82 -4.73 -10.91 -8.65
C ALA A 82 -3.96 -11.95 -7.82
N ASN A 83 -2.74 -11.62 -7.38
CA ASN A 83 -1.86 -12.56 -6.68
C ASN A 83 -2.21 -12.59 -5.19
N THR A 84 -3.05 -13.55 -4.79
CA THR A 84 -3.52 -13.70 -3.40
C THR A 84 -2.38 -13.89 -2.42
N TYR A 85 -1.32 -14.61 -2.80
CA TYR A 85 -0.13 -14.77 -1.98
C TYR A 85 0.54 -13.42 -1.68
N LEU A 86 0.73 -12.57 -2.69
CA LEU A 86 1.28 -11.23 -2.48
C LEU A 86 0.35 -10.35 -1.62
N LEU A 87 -0.94 -10.33 -1.95
CA LEU A 87 -1.91 -9.41 -1.33
C LEU A 87 -2.34 -9.84 0.08
N THR A 88 -2.16 -11.11 0.42
CA THR A 88 -2.56 -11.69 1.69
C THR A 88 -1.36 -12.10 2.52
N ASP A 89 -0.58 -13.06 2.01
CA ASP A 89 0.40 -13.81 2.80
C ASP A 89 1.73 -13.06 2.93
N VAL A 90 2.04 -12.18 1.99
CA VAL A 90 3.25 -11.34 2.01
C VAL A 90 2.98 -9.99 2.64
N LEU A 91 1.89 -9.31 2.25
CA LEU A 91 1.45 -8.10 2.94
C LEU A 91 0.95 -8.37 4.37
N GLN A 92 0.78 -9.66 4.73
CA GLN A 92 0.26 -10.17 5.99
C GLN A 92 -0.87 -9.34 6.56
N LEU A 93 -1.96 -9.38 5.78
CA LEU A 93 -3.31 -9.53 6.30
C LEU A 93 -3.56 -10.99 6.73
N LEU A 94 -2.56 -11.64 7.33
CA LEU A 94 -2.57 -13.07 7.66
C LEU A 94 -3.55 -13.37 8.80
N GLU A 95 -3.89 -12.36 9.62
CA GLU A 95 -5.02 -12.41 10.57
C GLU A 95 -6.39 -12.31 9.87
N ALA A 96 -6.46 -11.71 8.68
CA ALA A 96 -7.73 -11.40 8.02
C ALA A 96 -8.17 -12.45 6.97
N VAL A 97 -7.30 -13.37 6.55
CA VAL A 97 -7.60 -14.35 5.48
C VAL A 97 -7.75 -15.79 5.97
N GLN A 98 -7.53 -16.08 7.26
CA GLN A 98 -7.77 -17.41 7.83
C GLN A 98 -9.21 -17.93 7.70
N GLN A 99 -10.19 -17.12 7.27
CA GLN A 99 -11.61 -17.50 7.18
C GLN A 99 -12.13 -17.90 5.77
N LYS A 100 -11.25 -17.95 4.75
CA LYS A 100 -11.47 -18.59 3.43
C LYS A 100 -12.85 -18.43 2.74
N LEU A 101 -12.78 -17.64 1.66
CA LEU A 101 -13.58 -17.62 0.42
C LEU A 101 -14.72 -16.59 0.39
N VAL A 102 -14.63 -15.70 -0.61
CA VAL A 102 -15.23 -14.36 -0.65
C VAL A 102 -16.70 -14.33 -0.20
N ALA A 103 -16.88 -13.75 0.97
CA ALA A 103 -18.16 -13.47 1.60
C ALA A 103 -18.21 -11.95 1.92
N PRO A 104 -19.37 -11.38 2.31
CA PRO A 104 -19.55 -9.94 2.54
C PRO A 104 -18.44 -9.28 3.38
N GLU A 105 -17.80 -10.07 4.25
CA GLU A 105 -16.68 -9.68 5.11
C GLU A 105 -15.44 -9.24 4.30
N VAL A 106 -15.27 -9.68 3.04
CA VAL A 106 -14.21 -9.14 2.16
C VAL A 106 -14.53 -7.71 1.75
N LEU A 107 -15.80 -7.44 1.39
CA LEU A 107 -16.26 -6.09 1.06
C LEU A 107 -16.17 -5.21 2.30
N ASP A 108 -16.62 -5.70 3.46
CA ASP A 108 -16.52 -4.98 4.73
C ASP A 108 -15.07 -4.73 5.15
N ARG A 109 -14.14 -5.65 4.86
CA ARG A 109 -12.72 -5.41 5.08
C ARG A 109 -12.15 -4.37 4.13
N ALA A 110 -12.50 -4.43 2.83
CA ALA A 110 -12.04 -3.45 1.85
C ALA A 110 -12.59 -2.04 2.17
N VAL A 111 -13.90 -1.95 2.40
CA VAL A 111 -14.59 -0.73 2.82
C VAL A 111 -14.05 -0.26 4.17
N GLY A 112 -13.90 -1.15 5.14
CA GLY A 112 -13.38 -0.85 6.47
C GLY A 112 -11.98 -0.25 6.46
N ARG A 113 -11.09 -0.67 5.54
CA ARG A 113 -9.77 -0.03 5.35
C ARG A 113 -9.91 1.40 4.87
N VAL A 114 -10.76 1.65 3.88
CA VAL A 114 -11.00 3.01 3.35
C VAL A 114 -11.63 3.90 4.41
N LEU A 115 -12.66 3.40 5.11
CA LEU A 115 -13.33 4.15 6.17
C LEU A 115 -12.40 4.43 7.36
N ARG A 116 -11.54 3.47 7.75
CA ARG A 116 -10.53 3.67 8.78
C ARG A 116 -9.59 4.81 8.43
N ILE A 117 -9.06 4.84 7.21
CA ILE A 117 -8.18 5.92 6.75
C ILE A 117 -8.90 7.27 6.84
N LYS A 118 -10.15 7.35 6.37
CA LYS A 118 -10.96 8.59 6.47
C LYS A 118 -11.18 9.04 7.92
N PHE A 119 -11.39 8.09 8.84
CA PHE A 119 -11.55 8.36 10.27
C PHE A 119 -10.24 8.83 10.92
N GLU A 120 -9.12 8.19 10.58
CA GLU A 120 -7.79 8.59 11.06
C GLU A 120 -7.39 9.97 10.53
N MET A 121 -7.85 10.34 9.34
CA MET A 121 -7.70 11.70 8.79
C MET A 121 -8.67 12.73 9.40
N GLY A 122 -9.66 12.30 10.20
CA GLY A 122 -10.65 13.20 10.81
C GLY A 122 -11.69 13.74 9.82
N LEU A 123 -11.87 13.09 8.66
CA LEU A 123 -12.75 13.57 7.60
C LEU A 123 -14.24 13.38 7.90
N PHE A 124 -14.58 12.57 8.91
CA PHE A 124 -15.97 12.44 9.37
C PHE A 124 -16.39 13.59 10.28
N GLU A 125 -15.46 14.16 11.05
CA GLU A 125 -15.70 15.31 11.91
C GLU A 125 -15.54 16.63 11.16
N ASN A 126 -14.50 16.74 10.32
CA ASN A 126 -14.19 17.92 9.51
C ASN A 126 -13.95 17.51 8.05
N PRO A 127 -15.00 17.43 7.21
CA PRO A 127 -14.90 16.95 5.83
C PRO A 127 -14.14 17.89 4.90
N TYR A 128 -13.97 19.16 5.28
CA TYR A 128 -13.23 20.16 4.51
C TYR A 128 -12.00 20.64 5.29
N VAL A 129 -10.85 20.64 4.62
CA VAL A 129 -9.59 21.20 5.14
C VAL A 129 -9.40 22.63 4.63
N ASP A 130 -8.80 23.48 5.46
CA ASP A 130 -8.50 24.87 5.11
C ASP A 130 -7.29 24.92 4.17
N PRO A 131 -7.45 25.33 2.89
CA PRO A 131 -6.37 25.34 1.91
C PRO A 131 -5.26 26.33 2.27
N THR A 132 -5.54 27.37 3.07
CA THR A 132 -4.54 28.38 3.45
C THR A 132 -3.48 27.83 4.40
N LYS A 133 -3.78 26.76 5.15
CA LYS A 133 -2.83 26.10 6.06
C LYS A 133 -1.73 25.35 5.33
N ALA A 134 -2.00 24.87 4.11
CA ALA A 134 -1.03 24.12 3.31
C ALA A 134 0.08 25.02 2.74
N ALA A 135 -0.18 26.32 2.56
CA ALA A 135 0.77 27.26 1.94
C ALA A 135 1.88 27.76 2.89
N LYS A 136 1.88 27.35 4.18
CA LYS A 136 2.76 27.89 5.23
C LYS A 136 3.85 26.92 5.73
N GLN A 137 4.07 25.79 5.05
CA GLN A 137 5.10 24.80 5.42
C GLN A 137 6.31 24.84 4.51
#